data_AF-A0A679GRX6-F1
#
_entry.id   AF-A0A679GRX6-F1
#
_cell.length_a   1.000
_cell.length_b   1.000
_cell.length_c   1.000
_cell.angle_alpha   90.00
_cell.angle_beta   90.00
_cell.angle_gamma   90.00
#
_symmetry.space_group_name_H-M   'P 1'
#
loop_
_entity.id
_entity.type
_entity.pdbx_description
1 polymer ?
#
loop_
_entity_poly.entity_id
_entity_poly.type
_entity_poly.pdbx_seq_one_letter_code
_entity_poly.pdbx_strand_id
1 'polypeptide(L)'
;MAMDRKVYGDLSKMALRAIHEAAVKFEVPLRALPAEAAFQLPDDLVPIAEKLLAYAKGASNRLTHEEERHLMGRYIHTSAHWVPTAGLLLSKPANQRLAYNQRPQEGYPE
;
A
#
# COMPACT_ATOMS: atom_id res chain seq x y z
N MET A 1 -13.08 -5.89 13.15
CA MET A 1 -13.09 -4.46 13.52
C MET A 1 -11.99 -3.77 12.69
N ALA A 2 -12.20 -2.55 12.20
CA ALA A 2 -11.11 -1.82 11.51
C ALA A 2 -10.15 -1.20 12.54
N MET A 3 -8.85 -1.23 12.25
CA MET A 3 -7.83 -0.56 13.08
C MET A 3 -7.85 0.94 12.82
N ASP A 4 -7.88 1.76 13.87
CA ASP A 4 -7.71 3.20 13.76
C ASP A 4 -6.22 3.56 13.85
N ARG A 5 -5.64 3.93 12.71
CA ARG A 5 -4.25 4.38 12.60
C ARG A 5 -4.08 5.32 11.41
N LYS A 6 -3.13 6.24 11.52
CA LYS A 6 -2.72 7.09 10.39
C LYS A 6 -1.82 6.30 9.44
N VAL A 7 -2.27 6.14 8.20
CA VAL A 7 -1.50 5.51 7.12
C VAL A 7 -1.13 6.57 6.08
N TYR A 8 0.16 6.65 5.75
CA TYR A 8 0.69 7.58 4.76
C TYR A 8 0.73 6.93 3.37
N GLY A 9 0.29 7.66 2.35
CA GLY A 9 0.24 7.17 0.97
C GLY A 9 1.58 7.15 0.23
N ASP A 10 2.68 7.54 0.89
CA ASP A 10 3.97 7.77 0.23
C ASP A 10 4.63 6.50 -0.34
N LEU A 11 4.26 5.31 0.12
CA LEU A 11 4.75 4.05 -0.45
C LEU A 11 4.37 3.88 -1.93
N SER A 12 3.26 4.48 -2.36
CA SER A 12 2.87 4.49 -3.79
C SER A 12 3.90 5.19 -4.68
N LYS A 13 4.65 6.17 -4.15
CA LYS A 13 5.70 6.88 -4.88
C LYS A 13 6.87 5.96 -5.22
N MET A 14 7.16 4.96 -4.37
CA MET A 14 8.18 3.95 -4.66
C MET A 14 7.76 3.06 -5.84
N ALA A 15 6.51 2.57 -5.83
CA ALA A 15 5.98 1.79 -6.95
C ALA A 15 5.96 2.59 -8.26
N LEU A 16 5.58 3.87 -8.19
CA LEU A 16 5.65 4.80 -9.33
C LEU A 16 7.08 4.90 -9.88
N ARG A 17 8.09 5.09 -9.01
CA ARG A 17 9.51 5.14 -9.42
C ARG A 17 9.95 3.84 -10.08
N ALA A 18 9.60 2.68 -9.51
CA ALA A 18 9.95 1.38 -10.07
C ALA A 18 9.38 1.19 -11.48
N ILE A 19 8.10 1.51 -11.68
CA ILE A 19 7.44 1.41 -12.99
C ILE A 19 7.99 2.44 -13.97
N HIS A 20 8.23 3.67 -13.53
CA HIS A 20 8.79 4.74 -14.36
C HIS A 20 10.20 4.37 -14.86
N GLU A 21 11.07 3.91 -13.97
CA GLU A 21 12.42 3.46 -14.35
C GLU A 21 12.38 2.28 -15.32
N ALA A 22 11.48 1.32 -15.10
CA ALA A 22 11.27 0.20 -16.02
C ALA A 22 10.78 0.69 -17.39
N ALA A 23 9.79 1.59 -17.42
CA ALA A 23 9.24 2.14 -18.65
C ALA A 23 10.29 2.92 -19.46
N VAL A 24 11.07 3.78 -18.80
CA VAL A 24 12.18 4.51 -19.43
C VAL A 24 13.24 3.56 -19.98
N LYS A 25 13.57 2.49 -19.26
CA LYS A 25 14.50 1.44 -19.73
C LYS A 25 14.01 0.77 -21.02
N PHE A 26 12.70 0.62 -21.19
CA PHE A 26 12.07 0.09 -22.40
C PHE A 26 11.67 1.20 -23.40
N GLU A 27 12.33 2.36 -23.34
CA GLU A 27 12.21 3.47 -24.30
C GLU A 27 10.79 4.06 -24.40
N VAL A 28 9.96 3.89 -23.37
CA VAL A 28 8.68 4.59 -23.29
C VAL A 28 8.98 6.09 -23.10
N PRO A 29 8.37 6.99 -23.90
CA PRO A 29 8.70 8.42 -23.91
C PRO A 29 8.08 9.18 -22.72
N LEU A 30 8.39 8.74 -21.51
CA LEU A 30 8.01 9.40 -20.27
C LEU A 30 9.00 10.52 -19.94
N ARG A 31 8.49 11.65 -19.48
CA ARG A 31 9.34 12.70 -18.90
C ARG A 31 9.95 12.21 -17.59
N ALA A 32 11.09 12.78 -17.20
CA ALA A 32 11.66 12.56 -15.88
C ALA A 32 10.65 12.94 -14.79
N LEU A 33 10.67 12.20 -13.67
CA LEU A 33 9.88 12.56 -12.49
C LEU A 33 10.38 13.91 -11.95
N PRO A 34 9.49 14.89 -11.71
CA PRO A 34 9.90 16.21 -11.27
C PRO A 34 10.36 16.18 -9.79
N ALA A 35 11.23 17.11 -9.42
CA ALA A 35 11.75 17.27 -8.06
C ALA A 35 10.75 17.98 -7.12
N GLU A 36 9.46 17.68 -7.25
CA GLU A 36 8.39 18.26 -6.45
C GLU A 36 8.08 17.39 -5.23
N ALA A 37 7.61 18.00 -4.15
CA ALA A 37 7.27 17.31 -2.90
C ALA A 37 6.29 16.13 -3.08
N ALA A 38 5.42 16.20 -4.10
CA ALA A 38 4.50 15.12 -4.46
C ALA A 38 5.20 13.82 -4.87
N PHE A 39 6.42 13.88 -5.39
CA PHE A 39 7.20 12.72 -5.86
C PHE A 39 8.38 12.37 -4.95
N GLN A 40 8.68 13.21 -3.96
CA GLN A 40 9.73 12.97 -2.98
C GLN A 40 9.26 11.95 -1.93
N LEU A 41 10.17 11.06 -1.56
CA LEU A 41 9.96 10.09 -0.49
C LEU A 41 10.33 10.74 0.85
N PRO A 42 9.57 10.49 1.92
CA PRO A 42 9.98 10.82 3.28
C PRO A 42 11.33 10.17 3.65
N ASP A 43 12.14 10.85 4.47
CA ASP A 43 13.49 10.39 4.84
C ASP A 43 13.50 8.99 5.46
N ASP A 44 12.50 8.66 6.26
CA ASP A 44 12.34 7.34 6.90
C ASP A 44 12.00 6.23 5.89
N LEU A 45 11.51 6.58 4.70
CA LEU A 45 11.13 5.64 3.65
C LEU A 45 12.24 5.45 2.59
N VAL A 46 13.14 6.42 2.44
CA VAL A 46 14.24 6.37 1.46
C VAL A 46 15.07 5.07 1.54
N PRO A 47 15.64 4.66 2.69
CA PRO A 47 16.51 3.47 2.73
C PRO A 47 15.75 2.17 2.40
N ILE A 48 14.47 2.09 2.76
CA ILE A 48 13.61 0.96 2.44
C ILE A 48 13.28 0.95 0.94
N ALA A 49 12.97 2.11 0.37
CA ALA A 49 12.66 2.25 -1.04
C ALA A 49 13.85 1.89 -1.93
N GLU A 50 15.08 2.25 -1.55
CA GLU A 50 16.30 1.84 -2.28
C GLU A 50 16.44 0.31 -2.34
N LYS A 51 16.21 -0.38 -1.21
CA LYS A 51 16.22 -1.85 -1.16
C LYS A 51 15.16 -2.45 -2.08
N LEU A 52 13.94 -1.93 -2.04
CA LEU A 52 12.83 -2.40 -2.86
C LEU A 52 13.03 -2.11 -4.36
N LEU A 53 13.58 -0.96 -4.70
CA LEU A 53 13.93 -0.61 -6.09
C LEU A 53 15.06 -1.50 -6.63
N ALA A 54 16.06 -1.80 -5.82
CA ALA A 54 17.10 -2.76 -6.19
C ALA A 54 16.53 -4.18 -6.37
N TYR A 55 15.62 -4.59 -5.48
CA TYR A 55 14.91 -5.86 -5.61
C TYR A 55 14.09 -5.94 -6.91
N ALA A 56 13.38 -4.86 -7.27
CA ALA A 56 12.64 -4.77 -8.53
C ALA A 56 13.55 -4.89 -9.78
N LYS A 57 14.85 -4.59 -9.64
CA LYS A 57 15.87 -4.74 -10.68
C LYS A 57 16.52 -6.13 -10.69
N GLY A 58 16.14 -7.03 -9.78
CA GLY A 58 16.64 -8.40 -9.69
C GLY A 58 17.71 -8.63 -8.62
N ALA A 59 18.01 -7.63 -7.78
CA ALA A 59 18.92 -7.84 -6.64
C ALA A 59 18.25 -8.71 -5.55
N SER A 60 19.03 -9.51 -4.82
CA SER A 60 18.51 -10.29 -3.68
C SER A 60 18.42 -9.46 -2.39
N ASN A 61 17.83 -8.27 -2.48
CA ASN A 61 17.67 -7.39 -1.32
C ASN A 61 16.42 -7.80 -0.54
N ARG A 62 16.61 -8.18 0.73
CA ARG A 62 15.51 -8.46 1.65
C ARG A 62 15.34 -7.30 2.62
N LEU A 63 14.09 -7.04 2.97
CA LEU A 63 13.78 -6.17 4.11
C LEU A 63 14.13 -6.91 5.40
N THR A 64 14.59 -6.14 6.38
CA THR A 64 14.68 -6.60 7.75
C THR A 64 13.28 -6.63 8.38
N HIS A 65 13.13 -7.41 9.45
CA HIS A 65 11.87 -7.47 10.18
C HIS A 65 11.45 -6.09 10.76
N GLU A 66 12.40 -5.24 11.11
CA GLU A 66 12.12 -3.88 11.58
C GLU A 66 11.58 -2.98 10.47
N GLU A 67 12.14 -3.09 9.26
CA GLU A 67 11.65 -2.36 8.09
C GLU A 67 10.26 -2.82 7.66
N GLU A 68 9.99 -4.14 7.70
CA GLU A 68 8.66 -4.68 7.45
C GLU A 68 7.65 -4.16 8.48
N ARG A 69 8.01 -4.15 9.76
CA ARG A 69 7.18 -3.60 10.83
C ARG A 69 6.91 -2.11 10.64
N HIS A 70 7.93 -1.34 10.24
CA HIS A 70 7.80 0.09 9.94
C HIS A 70 6.82 0.34 8.80
N LEU A 71 6.95 -0.41 7.70
CA LEU A 71 6.03 -0.35 6.58
C LEU A 71 4.61 -0.72 6.98
N MET A 72 4.42 -1.82 7.71
CA MET A 72 3.11 -2.23 8.23
C MET A 72 2.48 -1.15 9.10
N GLY A 73 3.26 -0.54 10.00
CA GLY A 73 2.76 0.46 10.93
C GLY A 73 2.32 1.76 10.27
N ARG A 74 3.05 2.22 9.26
CA ARG A 74 2.92 3.61 8.75
C ARG A 74 2.44 3.74 7.31
N TYR A 75 2.72 2.77 6.44
CA TYR A 75 2.63 2.98 4.99
C TYR A 75 1.73 1.97 4.25
N ILE A 76 1.63 0.74 4.75
CA ILE A 76 0.81 -0.30 4.11
C ILE A 76 -0.60 -0.23 4.66
N HIS A 77 -1.59 -0.05 3.79
CA HIS A 77 -3.00 0.00 4.16
C HIS A 77 -3.57 -1.41 4.34
N THR A 78 -4.27 -1.67 5.43
CA THR A 78 -4.96 -2.94 5.67
C THR A 78 -6.32 -2.90 4.98
N SER A 79 -6.38 -3.32 3.71
CA SER A 79 -7.60 -3.29 2.90
C SER A 79 -8.57 -4.44 3.18
N ALA A 80 -8.16 -5.44 3.97
CA ALA A 80 -9.02 -6.54 4.36
C ALA A 80 -9.64 -6.28 5.73
N HIS A 81 -10.97 -6.16 5.81
CA HIS A 81 -11.71 -5.96 7.05
C HIS A 81 -13.17 -6.43 6.97
N TRP A 82 -13.75 -6.73 8.14
CA TRP A 82 -15.15 -7.10 8.31
C TRP A 82 -16.11 -5.92 8.57
N VAL A 83 -15.72 -4.67 8.29
CA VAL A 83 -16.66 -3.54 8.39
C VAL A 83 -17.71 -3.65 7.28
N PRO A 84 -19.02 -3.63 7.60
CA PRO A 84 -20.06 -3.67 6.59
C PRO A 84 -20.00 -2.46 5.66
N THR A 85 -20.11 -2.69 4.36
CA THR A 85 -20.19 -1.64 3.34
C THR A 85 -21.62 -1.12 3.15
N ALA A 86 -22.62 -1.92 3.52
CA ALA A 86 -24.04 -1.56 3.42
C ALA A 86 -24.91 -2.38 4.40
N GLY A 87 -26.09 -1.83 4.72
CA GLY A 87 -27.11 -2.40 5.62
C GLY A 87 -27.15 -1.70 6.99
N LEU A 88 -28.33 -1.27 7.44
CA LEU A 88 -28.55 -0.59 8.72
C LEU A 88 -29.08 -1.59 9.76
N LEU A 89 -28.40 -1.72 10.90
CA LEU A 89 -28.92 -2.40 12.09
C LEU A 89 -29.50 -1.37 13.07
N LEU A 90 -30.71 -0.88 12.83
CA LEU A 90 -31.51 -0.26 13.88
C LEU A 90 -32.99 -0.62 13.70
N SER A 91 -33.39 -1.67 14.44
CA SER A 91 -34.75 -1.88 14.98
C SER A 91 -35.97 -1.90 14.03
N LYS A 92 -35.80 -2.22 12.74
CA LYS A 92 -36.92 -2.64 11.86
C LYS A 92 -36.59 -3.94 11.13
N PRO A 93 -37.57 -4.79 10.80
CA PRO A 93 -37.33 -5.93 9.93
C PRO A 93 -36.89 -5.40 8.56
N ALA A 94 -35.58 -5.34 8.34
CA ALA A 94 -34.99 -4.81 7.12
C ALA A 94 -34.83 -5.96 6.13
N ASN A 95 -35.40 -5.82 4.92
CA ASN A 95 -35.16 -6.71 3.78
C ASN A 95 -33.74 -6.57 3.19
N GLN A 96 -32.77 -6.05 3.95
CA GLN A 96 -31.45 -5.71 3.45
C GLN A 96 -30.38 -6.44 4.26
N ARG A 97 -29.62 -7.30 3.58
CA ARG A 97 -28.52 -8.08 4.17
C ARG A 97 -27.25 -7.22 4.26
N LEU A 98 -26.46 -7.45 5.31
CA LEU A 98 -25.14 -6.83 5.44
C LEU A 98 -24.22 -7.33 4.30
N ALA A 99 -23.51 -6.41 3.66
CA ALA A 99 -22.51 -6.71 2.65
C ALA A 99 -21.11 -6.35 3.16
N TYR A 100 -20.13 -7.20 2.86
CA TYR A 100 -18.74 -7.07 3.32
C TYR A 100 -17.80 -7.12 2.12
N ASN A 101 -17.67 -6.01 1.39
CA ASN A 101 -16.89 -5.98 0.15
C ASN A 101 -15.38 -6.11 0.36
N GLN A 102 -14.92 -5.83 1.59
CA GLN A 102 -13.51 -5.89 1.97
C GLN A 102 -13.19 -7.09 2.87
N ARG A 103 -14.06 -8.11 2.95
CA ARG A 103 -13.77 -9.28 3.79
C ARG A 103 -12.43 -9.94 3.40
N PRO A 104 -11.64 -10.43 4.37
CA PRO A 104 -10.44 -11.20 4.08
C PRO A 104 -10.71 -12.41 3.18
N GLN A 105 -9.70 -12.82 2.42
CA GLN A 105 -9.74 -14.10 1.71
C GLN A 105 -9.64 -15.26 2.72
N GLU A 106 -10.25 -16.39 2.40
CA GLU A 106 -10.18 -17.58 3.24
C GLU A 106 -8.71 -18.04 3.37
N GLY A 107 -8.25 -18.25 4.62
CA GLY A 107 -6.87 -18.64 4.91
C GLY A 107 -5.86 -17.49 5.07
N TYR A 108 -6.29 -16.23 4.96
CA TYR A 108 -5.44 -15.10 5.36
C TYR A 108 -5.32 -15.05 6.89
N PRO A 109 -4.13 -14.77 7.46
CA PRO A 109 -4.01 -14.57 8.90
C PRO A 109 -4.86 -13.37 9.35
N GLU A 110 -5.68 -13.58 10.39
CA GLU A 110 -6.53 -12.55 11.03
C GLU A 110 -5.74 -11.69 12.03
#